data_AF-A0A917XPA7-F1
#
_entry.id   AF-A0A917XPA7-F1
#
_cell.length_a   1.000
_cell.length_b   1.000
_cell.length_c   1.000
_cell.angle_alpha   90.00
_cell.angle_beta   90.00
_cell.angle_gamma   90.00
#
_symmetry.space_group_name_H-M   'P 1'
#
loop_
_entity.id
_entity.type
_entity.pdbx_description
1 polymer ?
#
loop_
_entity_poly.entity_id
_entity_poly.type
_entity_poly.pdbx_seq_one_letter_code
_entity_poly.pdbx_strand_id
1 'polypeptide(L)'
;MKALDHPHPPHSVAATATAAGTATGTGTTAIAGGAAQPPRTGTAGTAGTVRTALAPGTAVDARTAVAPGTAVGAVDATTVLAPGTALAAVDATTTLTPGTPGTAGGAVALVVAPGGAGGNRLEGVAEFGTGSVRLRCAAGPERGVLTELGLGGYRPVPPGPGTGARLAEAADTLAELSPFAAGVVRDMVGAVVLLEPRAGRHPLGATMSSYSSPRLPSTVFVTELGMHRLPPGFMFAEPSVYSLQESLFHEALLLWLNEAHRISRPFRTVRSRAVNVYVSWHNAWWSAERCLRELFVFAHLPALRAAALERARGPQRALLAAAHRSASACARELLGSLGARPELFTRPGLELLEQIARLLPRRRAA
;
A
#
# COMPACT_ATOMS: atom_id res chain seq x y z
N MET A 1 0.92 38.73 -41.95
CA MET A 1 1.60 38.35 -43.22
C MET A 1 3.08 38.69 -43.03
N LYS A 2 4.07 37.83 -43.21
CA LYS A 2 4.14 36.37 -43.51
C LYS A 2 5.04 35.73 -42.39
N ALA A 3 5.14 34.42 -42.11
CA ALA A 3 5.48 33.25 -42.95
C ALA A 3 6.82 33.46 -43.70
N LEU A 4 7.86 32.62 -43.67
CA LEU A 4 8.10 31.24 -43.18
C LEU A 4 9.55 31.21 -42.55
N ASP A 5 10.32 30.13 -42.30
CA ASP A 5 10.41 28.80 -42.90
C ASP A 5 11.10 27.74 -42.01
N HIS A 6 10.99 26.47 -42.41
CA HIS A 6 11.77 25.32 -41.89
C HIS A 6 12.88 24.92 -42.89
N PRO A 7 13.86 24.11 -42.45
CA PRO A 7 14.41 23.07 -43.31
C PRO A 7 14.30 21.66 -42.69
N HIS A 8 14.16 20.66 -43.56
CA HIS A 8 14.10 19.22 -43.25
C HIS A 8 15.38 18.51 -43.79
N PRO A 9 15.54 17.17 -43.72
CA PRO A 9 16.86 16.51 -43.82
C PRO A 9 17.23 16.09 -45.26
N PRO A 10 18.42 15.48 -45.44
CA PRO A 10 18.66 14.49 -46.49
C PRO A 10 18.86 13.05 -45.94
N HIS A 11 18.85 12.07 -46.85
CA HIS A 11 18.75 10.63 -46.55
C HIS A 11 20.06 9.83 -46.72
N SER A 12 19.97 8.55 -46.36
CA SER A 12 20.94 7.46 -46.47
C SER A 12 21.56 7.22 -47.85
N VAL A 13 22.77 6.63 -47.86
CA VAL A 13 23.29 5.73 -48.90
C VAL A 13 23.94 4.51 -48.22
N ALA A 14 23.98 3.34 -48.85
CA ALA A 14 24.56 2.11 -48.32
C ALA A 14 25.36 1.34 -49.39
N ALA A 15 26.45 0.65 -48.99
CA ALA A 15 27.19 -0.30 -49.83
C ALA A 15 28.02 -1.31 -48.99
N THR A 16 28.13 -2.55 -49.49
CA THR A 16 28.96 -3.69 -49.05
C THR A 16 30.34 -3.68 -49.75
N ALA A 17 31.43 -4.39 -49.37
CA ALA A 17 31.89 -5.17 -48.19
C ALA A 17 33.47 -5.27 -48.30
N THR A 18 34.32 -6.27 -47.94
CA THR A 18 34.22 -7.68 -47.48
C THR A 18 35.58 -8.18 -46.89
N ALA A 19 35.56 -8.95 -45.78
CA ALA A 19 36.65 -9.83 -45.24
C ALA A 19 38.02 -9.19 -44.84
N ALA A 20 38.92 -9.79 -44.02
CA ALA A 20 39.11 -11.19 -43.61
C ALA A 20 39.87 -11.38 -42.26
N GLY A 21 39.77 -12.59 -41.66
CA GLY A 21 40.64 -13.10 -40.57
C GLY A 21 40.35 -12.61 -39.14
N THR A 22 40.59 -13.36 -38.05
CA THR A 22 40.97 -14.78 -37.85
C THR A 22 40.41 -15.24 -36.49
N ALA A 23 40.20 -16.55 -36.25
CA ALA A 23 39.36 -17.04 -35.14
C ALA A 23 40.09 -17.78 -34.00
N THR A 24 39.53 -17.66 -32.79
CA THR A 24 39.57 -18.65 -31.69
C THR A 24 38.21 -18.65 -31.00
N GLY A 25 37.63 -19.82 -30.71
CA GLY A 25 36.20 -19.94 -30.43
C GLY A 25 35.83 -20.52 -29.06
N THR A 26 34.77 -19.97 -28.47
CA THR A 26 33.91 -20.64 -27.50
C THR A 26 32.52 -20.83 -28.11
N GLY A 27 31.97 -22.05 -28.06
CA GLY A 27 30.78 -22.43 -28.82
C GLY A 27 29.48 -21.89 -28.24
N THR A 28 28.98 -20.76 -28.77
CA THR A 28 27.62 -20.26 -28.49
C THR A 28 26.69 -20.64 -29.64
N THR A 29 25.73 -21.54 -29.39
CA THR A 29 24.80 -22.01 -30.43
C THR A 29 23.62 -21.03 -30.58
N ALA A 30 23.72 -20.08 -31.50
CA ALA A 30 22.61 -19.21 -31.87
C ALA A 30 21.69 -19.92 -32.89
N ILE A 31 20.45 -20.22 -32.49
CA ILE A 31 19.42 -20.75 -33.39
C ILE A 31 18.57 -19.60 -33.91
N ALA A 32 18.70 -19.28 -35.20
CA ALA A 32 17.82 -18.35 -35.90
C ALA A 32 16.44 -18.99 -36.18
N GLY A 33 15.42 -18.16 -36.38
CA GLY A 33 14.02 -18.60 -36.37
C GLY A 33 13.64 -19.62 -37.44
N GLY A 34 13.06 -20.74 -36.99
CA GLY A 34 12.35 -21.72 -37.80
C GLY A 34 11.28 -22.41 -36.95
N ALA A 35 10.08 -22.63 -37.49
CA ALA A 35 8.96 -23.20 -36.73
C ALA A 35 9.18 -24.69 -36.44
N ALA A 36 9.08 -25.11 -35.18
CA ALA A 36 9.40 -26.47 -34.74
C ALA A 36 8.27 -27.12 -33.91
N GLN A 37 7.54 -28.01 -34.60
CA GLN A 37 7.14 -29.38 -34.22
C GLN A 37 7.14 -29.79 -32.72
N PRO A 38 6.09 -30.49 -32.22
CA PRO A 38 5.96 -30.87 -30.81
C PRO A 38 7.01 -31.91 -30.35
N PRO A 39 7.35 -31.94 -29.04
CA PRO A 39 8.47 -32.71 -28.51
C PRO A 39 8.19 -34.22 -28.37
N ARG A 40 9.26 -35.02 -28.47
CA ARG A 40 9.28 -36.44 -28.08
C ARG A 40 9.33 -36.59 -26.56
N THR A 41 8.70 -37.65 -26.05
CA THR A 41 8.79 -38.07 -24.64
C THR A 41 10.20 -38.57 -24.29
N GLY A 42 10.81 -37.97 -23.25
CA GLY A 42 12.04 -38.45 -22.62
C GLY A 42 11.79 -38.93 -21.19
N THR A 43 12.56 -39.90 -20.72
CA THR A 43 12.43 -40.52 -19.38
C THR A 43 13.03 -39.67 -18.26
N ALA A 44 12.52 -39.84 -17.04
CA ALA A 44 12.94 -39.11 -15.84
C ALA A 44 14.38 -39.47 -15.39
N GLY A 45 15.05 -38.58 -14.64
CA GLY A 45 16.25 -39.00 -13.90
C GLY A 45 17.25 -37.97 -13.36
N THR A 46 17.21 -36.67 -13.71
CA THR A 46 18.24 -35.72 -13.21
C THR A 46 17.68 -34.33 -12.95
N ALA A 47 18.00 -33.75 -11.79
CA ALA A 47 17.77 -32.33 -11.51
C ALA A 47 18.94 -31.49 -12.08
N GLY A 48 18.65 -30.57 -13.01
CA GLY A 48 19.65 -29.73 -13.68
C GLY A 48 19.28 -28.25 -13.64
N THR A 49 20.21 -27.40 -13.21
CA THR A 49 20.01 -25.94 -13.12
C THR A 49 20.20 -25.27 -14.48
N VAL A 50 19.10 -25.01 -15.20
CA VAL A 50 19.14 -24.26 -16.46
C VAL A 50 19.27 -22.76 -16.16
N ARG A 51 20.36 -22.14 -16.63
CA ARG A 51 20.54 -20.67 -16.63
C ARG A 51 20.45 -20.14 -18.06
N THR A 52 19.31 -19.56 -18.42
CA THR A 52 19.12 -18.90 -19.72
C THR A 52 19.37 -17.41 -19.59
N ALA A 53 20.45 -16.91 -20.21
CA ALA A 53 20.65 -15.47 -20.38
C ALA A 53 19.83 -14.99 -21.60
N LEU A 54 18.90 -14.05 -21.39
CA LEU A 54 18.09 -13.45 -22.45
C LEU A 54 18.65 -12.08 -22.85
N ALA A 55 18.64 -11.79 -24.15
CA ALA A 55 19.03 -10.48 -24.67
C ALA A 55 17.93 -9.42 -24.40
N PRO A 56 18.29 -8.14 -24.17
CA PRO A 56 17.32 -7.07 -24.03
C PRO A 56 16.33 -7.01 -25.20
N GLY A 57 15.03 -6.90 -24.88
CA GLY A 57 13.95 -6.88 -25.88
C GLY A 57 13.36 -8.24 -26.27
N THR A 58 13.86 -9.36 -25.73
CA THR A 58 13.30 -10.69 -26.00
C THR A 58 12.04 -10.95 -25.15
N ALA A 59 10.88 -11.16 -25.78
CA ALA A 59 9.66 -11.63 -25.12
C ALA A 59 9.59 -13.17 -25.11
N VAL A 60 9.03 -13.76 -24.05
CA VAL A 60 8.89 -15.22 -23.87
C VAL A 60 7.46 -15.54 -23.38
N ASP A 61 6.72 -16.40 -24.10
CA ASP A 61 5.42 -16.93 -23.68
C ASP A 61 5.59 -18.25 -22.94
N ALA A 62 5.53 -18.22 -21.61
CA ALA A 62 5.88 -19.33 -20.72
C ALA A 62 4.70 -20.28 -20.41
N ARG A 63 4.07 -20.85 -21.44
CA ARG A 63 2.93 -21.78 -21.31
C ARG A 63 3.35 -23.22 -21.04
N THR A 64 3.84 -23.50 -19.85
CA THR A 64 4.12 -24.88 -19.39
C THR A 64 2.84 -25.56 -18.90
N ALA A 65 2.21 -26.39 -19.73
CA ALA A 65 1.08 -27.21 -19.32
C ALA A 65 1.54 -28.36 -18.41
N VAL A 66 1.22 -28.29 -17.11
CA VAL A 66 1.48 -29.36 -16.14
C VAL A 66 0.30 -30.33 -16.14
N ALA A 67 0.57 -31.63 -16.33
CA ALA A 67 -0.46 -32.66 -16.32
C ALA A 67 -1.03 -32.89 -14.90
N PRO A 68 -2.34 -33.23 -14.77
CA PRO A 68 -2.95 -33.52 -13.46
C PRO A 68 -2.21 -34.64 -12.72
N GLY A 69 -1.86 -34.38 -11.46
CA GLY A 69 -1.19 -35.35 -10.57
C GLY A 69 0.29 -35.07 -10.28
N THR A 70 0.94 -34.15 -11.00
CA THR A 70 2.34 -33.78 -10.72
C THR A 70 2.45 -32.83 -9.54
N ALA A 71 3.03 -33.27 -8.41
CA ALA A 71 3.37 -32.39 -7.30
C ALA A 71 4.59 -31.52 -7.63
N VAL A 72 4.42 -30.20 -7.70
CA VAL A 72 5.49 -29.24 -7.97
C VAL A 72 5.99 -28.64 -6.66
N GLY A 73 7.23 -28.95 -6.29
CA GLY A 73 7.93 -28.30 -5.17
C GLY A 73 8.19 -26.81 -5.47
N ALA A 74 8.43 -26.02 -4.41
CA ALA A 74 8.53 -24.56 -4.51
C ALA A 74 9.58 -24.12 -5.56
N VAL A 75 9.14 -23.32 -6.54
CA VAL A 75 10.00 -22.75 -7.59
C VAL A 75 10.52 -21.40 -7.12
N ASP A 76 11.79 -21.34 -6.73
CA ASP A 76 12.49 -20.07 -6.47
C ASP A 76 12.89 -19.40 -7.80
N ALA A 77 12.13 -18.39 -8.19
CA ALA A 77 12.26 -17.70 -9.48
C ALA A 77 13.01 -16.36 -9.35
N THR A 78 14.28 -16.40 -8.92
CA THR A 78 15.16 -15.22 -8.80
C THR A 78 15.59 -14.64 -10.16
N THR A 79 14.65 -13.97 -10.83
CA THR A 79 14.87 -13.28 -12.12
C THR A 79 15.40 -11.87 -11.89
N VAL A 80 16.69 -11.64 -12.16
CA VAL A 80 17.30 -10.30 -12.14
C VAL A 80 17.07 -9.62 -13.49
N LEU A 81 16.17 -8.64 -13.52
CA LEU A 81 15.91 -7.82 -14.72
C LEU A 81 16.89 -6.65 -14.83
N ALA A 82 17.33 -6.37 -16.05
CA ALA A 82 18.12 -5.17 -16.35
C ALA A 82 17.21 -3.90 -16.35
N PRO A 83 17.75 -2.73 -15.94
CA PRO A 83 17.00 -1.47 -15.95
C PRO A 83 16.37 -1.18 -17.32
N GLY A 84 15.09 -0.78 -17.32
CA GLY A 84 14.32 -0.48 -18.53
C GLY A 84 13.50 -1.64 -19.11
N THR A 85 13.60 -2.86 -18.56
CA THR A 85 12.79 -4.00 -19.01
C THR A 85 11.36 -3.92 -18.44
N ALA A 86 10.35 -3.70 -19.30
CA ALA A 86 8.95 -3.69 -18.89
C ALA A 86 8.35 -5.12 -18.92
N LEU A 87 7.71 -5.53 -17.81
CA LEU A 87 7.00 -6.80 -17.73
C LEU A 87 5.52 -6.59 -18.12
N ALA A 88 5.06 -7.28 -19.17
CA ALA A 88 3.63 -7.34 -19.48
C ALA A 88 2.91 -8.25 -18.47
N ALA A 89 1.76 -7.81 -17.95
CA ALA A 89 0.99 -8.60 -17.00
C ALA A 89 0.35 -9.82 -17.68
N VAL A 90 0.46 -10.99 -17.06
CA VAL A 90 -0.22 -12.22 -17.49
C VAL A 90 -1.68 -12.15 -17.02
N ASP A 91 -2.61 -12.19 -17.96
CA ASP A 91 -4.04 -12.30 -17.66
C ASP A 91 -4.38 -13.74 -17.23
N ALA A 92 -4.70 -13.92 -15.95
CA ALA A 92 -5.07 -15.19 -15.35
C ALA A 92 -6.57 -15.23 -15.06
N THR A 93 -7.39 -15.14 -16.11
CA THR A 93 -8.85 -15.00 -16.04
C THR A 93 -9.55 -16.24 -15.48
N THR A 94 -9.54 -16.39 -14.14
CA THR A 94 -10.19 -17.49 -13.42
C THR A 94 -11.54 -17.02 -12.87
N THR A 95 -12.64 -17.52 -13.43
CA THR A 95 -14.00 -17.20 -12.94
C THR A 95 -14.29 -17.89 -11.61
N LEU A 96 -14.21 -17.15 -10.50
CA LEU A 96 -14.57 -17.64 -9.17
C LEU A 96 -16.03 -17.33 -8.82
N THR A 97 -16.83 -18.37 -8.63
CA THR A 97 -18.15 -18.28 -7.98
C THR A 97 -17.99 -18.07 -6.46
N PRO A 98 -18.88 -17.32 -5.80
CA PRO A 98 -18.69 -16.90 -4.41
C PRO A 98 -19.03 -18.01 -3.40
N GLY A 99 -18.02 -18.52 -2.69
CA GLY A 99 -18.20 -19.44 -1.57
C GLY A 99 -16.92 -19.67 -0.77
N THR A 100 -16.92 -19.24 0.50
CA THR A 100 -15.85 -19.45 1.52
C THR A 100 -14.52 -18.69 1.27
N PRO A 101 -13.94 -18.00 2.28
CA PRO A 101 -12.66 -17.31 2.11
C PRO A 101 -11.47 -18.29 2.16
N GLY A 102 -11.02 -18.74 0.98
CA GLY A 102 -9.79 -19.52 0.84
C GLY A 102 -8.52 -18.69 1.06
N THR A 103 -7.53 -19.25 1.77
CA THR A 103 -6.28 -18.55 2.13
C THR A 103 -5.29 -18.47 0.96
N ALA A 104 -5.56 -17.59 0.00
CA ALA A 104 -4.73 -17.35 -1.19
C ALA A 104 -4.05 -15.96 -1.19
N GLY A 105 -3.48 -15.56 -0.05
CA GLY A 105 -2.77 -14.30 0.14
C GLY A 105 -1.28 -14.41 -0.19
N GLY A 106 -0.93 -14.64 -1.45
CA GLY A 106 0.47 -14.63 -1.91
C GLY A 106 1.04 -13.21 -1.89
N ALA A 107 1.50 -12.75 -0.73
CA ALA A 107 2.06 -11.41 -0.57
C ALA A 107 3.39 -11.28 -1.34
N VAL A 108 3.31 -10.77 -2.57
CA VAL A 108 4.48 -10.32 -3.33
C VAL A 108 5.03 -9.08 -2.64
N ALA A 109 5.87 -9.32 -1.62
CA ALA A 109 6.71 -8.30 -1.05
C ALA A 109 7.64 -7.79 -2.15
N LEU A 110 7.28 -6.66 -2.76
CA LEU A 110 8.17 -5.92 -3.63
C LEU A 110 9.29 -5.34 -2.78
N VAL A 111 10.28 -6.19 -2.48
CA VAL A 111 11.58 -5.77 -1.98
C VAL A 111 12.20 -4.95 -3.11
N VAL A 112 11.96 -3.65 -3.06
CA VAL A 112 12.71 -2.68 -3.85
C VAL A 112 14.15 -2.75 -3.36
N ALA A 113 14.93 -3.63 -3.99
CA ALA A 113 16.37 -3.62 -3.85
C ALA A 113 16.84 -2.18 -4.16
N PRO A 114 17.84 -1.64 -3.42
CA PRO A 114 18.29 -0.26 -3.58
C PRO A 114 19.10 -0.06 -4.87
N GLY A 115 18.45 -0.25 -6.01
CA GLY A 115 18.96 -0.08 -7.37
C GLY A 115 19.01 1.39 -7.80
N GLY A 116 19.68 2.21 -7.01
CA GLY A 116 19.89 3.64 -7.28
C GLY A 116 21.09 4.16 -6.50
N ALA A 117 22.01 4.84 -7.19
CA ALA A 117 23.22 5.41 -6.59
C ALA A 117 22.88 6.66 -5.75
N GLY A 118 22.29 6.42 -4.58
CA GLY A 118 21.73 7.41 -3.67
C GLY A 118 21.21 6.69 -2.42
N GLY A 119 22.07 5.88 -1.81
CA GLY A 119 21.71 4.91 -0.77
C GLY A 119 21.38 5.58 0.57
N ASN A 120 20.14 6.04 0.74
CA ASN A 120 19.57 6.46 2.02
C ASN A 120 19.43 5.24 2.95
N ARG A 121 20.55 4.82 3.53
CA ARG A 121 20.63 3.78 4.54
C ARG A 121 19.93 4.28 5.79
N LEU A 122 18.83 3.64 6.16
CA LEU A 122 18.14 3.91 7.43
C LEU A 122 18.99 3.36 8.58
N GLU A 123 19.95 4.15 9.04
CA GLU A 123 20.72 3.84 10.24
C GLU A 123 19.83 4.04 11.49
N GLY A 124 20.01 3.20 12.51
CA GLY A 124 19.21 3.26 13.73
C GLY A 124 17.75 2.75 13.60
N VAL A 125 17.48 1.76 12.75
CA VAL A 125 16.18 1.07 12.75
C VAL A 125 16.06 0.14 13.95
N ALA A 126 14.99 0.29 14.74
CA ALA A 126 14.58 -0.64 15.79
C ALA A 126 13.34 -1.44 15.36
N GLU A 127 13.34 -2.76 15.53
CA GLU A 127 12.19 -3.63 15.24
C GLU A 127 11.44 -3.96 16.55
N PHE A 128 10.13 -3.76 16.55
CA PHE A 128 9.22 -3.99 17.69
C PHE A 128 8.15 -5.00 17.34
N GLY A 129 7.74 -5.81 18.31
CA GLY A 129 6.80 -6.92 18.13
C GLY A 129 7.50 -8.26 17.88
N THR A 130 7.05 -9.28 18.58
CA THR A 130 7.49 -10.68 18.46
C THR A 130 6.54 -11.53 17.61
N GLY A 131 5.25 -11.17 17.60
CA GLY A 131 4.16 -11.87 16.91
C GLY A 131 4.05 -11.59 15.41
N SER A 132 2.80 -11.62 14.89
CA SER A 132 2.51 -11.53 13.46
C SER A 132 2.60 -10.12 12.86
N VAL A 133 2.71 -9.08 13.71
CA VAL A 133 2.98 -7.70 13.30
C VAL A 133 4.38 -7.36 13.80
N ARG A 134 5.20 -6.78 12.92
CA ARG A 134 6.50 -6.21 13.30
C ARG A 134 6.63 -4.79 12.82
N LEU A 135 6.89 -3.87 13.73
CA LEU A 135 6.98 -2.44 13.46
C LEU A 135 8.44 -2.02 13.44
N ARG A 136 8.93 -1.55 12.29
CA ARG A 136 10.27 -0.98 12.16
C ARG A 136 10.21 0.51 12.42
N CYS A 137 10.62 0.95 13.61
CA CYS A 137 10.80 2.36 13.90
C CYS A 137 12.11 2.83 13.26
N ALA A 138 12.02 3.75 12.30
CA ALA A 138 13.18 4.33 11.63
C ALA A 138 13.53 5.71 12.20
N ALA A 139 14.78 6.13 12.03
CA ALA A 139 15.25 7.49 12.36
C ALA A 139 14.57 8.61 11.51
N GLY A 140 13.69 8.24 10.58
CA GLY A 140 12.90 9.14 9.74
C GLY A 140 13.62 9.62 8.47
N PRO A 141 12.87 10.20 7.52
CA PRO A 141 13.44 10.75 6.30
C PRO A 141 14.04 12.13 6.53
N GLU A 142 14.85 12.59 5.59
CA GLU A 142 15.51 13.89 5.66
C GLU A 142 14.55 15.09 5.78
N ARG A 143 15.08 16.21 6.27
CA ARG A 143 14.34 17.47 6.44
C ARG A 143 13.71 18.00 5.13
N GLY A 144 14.32 17.72 3.97
CA GLY A 144 13.75 18.05 2.66
C GLY A 144 12.42 17.32 2.43
N VAL A 145 12.46 15.98 2.48
CA VAL A 145 11.29 15.10 2.34
C VAL A 145 10.19 15.46 3.34
N LEU A 146 10.52 15.70 4.62
CA LEU A 146 9.51 16.16 5.59
C LEU A 146 8.87 17.50 5.20
N THR A 147 9.61 18.41 4.59
CA THR A 147 9.08 19.70 4.14
C THR A 147 8.15 19.53 2.92
N GLU A 148 8.51 18.66 1.97
CA GLU A 148 7.67 18.30 0.80
C GLU A 148 6.35 17.60 1.17
N LEU A 149 6.30 16.95 2.33
CA LEU A 149 5.12 16.30 2.90
C LEU A 149 4.26 17.27 3.74
N GLY A 150 4.67 18.53 3.91
CA GLY A 150 4.04 19.49 4.83
C GLY A 150 4.43 19.31 6.31
N LEU A 151 5.23 18.29 6.62
CA LEU A 151 5.74 17.95 7.96
C LEU A 151 6.93 18.81 8.40
N GLY A 152 7.24 19.92 7.71
CA GLY A 152 8.36 20.82 8.02
C GLY A 152 8.31 21.49 9.41
N GLY A 153 7.17 21.41 10.10
CA GLY A 153 7.01 21.78 11.52
C GLY A 153 7.56 20.73 12.50
N TYR A 154 7.81 19.49 12.07
CA TYR A 154 8.16 18.34 12.91
C TYR A 154 9.62 17.88 12.70
N ARG A 155 10.20 17.21 13.69
CA ARG A 155 11.45 16.45 13.61
C ARG A 155 11.19 14.95 13.86
N PRO A 156 11.91 14.03 13.22
CA PRO A 156 11.97 12.65 13.69
C PRO A 156 12.64 12.57 15.06
N VAL A 157 12.27 11.56 15.84
CA VAL A 157 12.96 11.18 17.07
C VAL A 157 13.06 9.66 17.23
N PRO A 158 14.11 9.14 17.90
CA PRO A 158 14.16 7.73 18.26
C PRO A 158 13.11 7.38 19.34
N PRO A 159 12.66 6.12 19.42
CA PRO A 159 11.73 5.67 20.45
C PRO A 159 12.41 5.68 21.83
N GLY A 160 11.99 6.60 22.71
CA GLY A 160 12.33 6.53 24.13
C GLY A 160 11.71 5.29 24.81
N PRO A 161 12.23 4.82 25.97
CA PRO A 161 11.87 3.51 26.54
C PRO A 161 10.37 3.24 26.69
N GLY A 162 9.61 4.20 27.24
CA GLY A 162 8.16 4.08 27.39
C GLY A 162 7.37 4.13 26.07
N THR A 163 7.96 4.64 24.99
CA THR A 163 7.37 4.60 23.64
C THR A 163 7.71 3.30 22.94
N GLY A 164 8.95 2.81 23.08
CA GLY A 164 9.36 1.50 22.58
C GLY A 164 8.57 0.35 23.20
N ALA A 165 8.33 0.40 24.52
CA ALA A 165 7.47 -0.57 25.21
C ALA A 165 6.04 -0.59 24.64
N ARG A 166 5.42 0.58 24.46
CA ARG A 166 4.08 0.69 23.85
C ARG A 166 4.05 0.24 22.39
N LEU A 167 5.12 0.46 21.62
CA LEU A 167 5.24 -0.02 20.23
C LEU A 167 5.30 -1.56 20.15
N ALA A 168 6.04 -2.20 21.07
CA ALA A 168 6.07 -3.66 21.17
C ALA A 168 4.68 -4.20 21.58
N GLU A 169 4.12 -3.73 22.70
CA GLU A 169 2.82 -4.17 23.20
C GLU A 169 1.69 -3.94 22.18
N ALA A 170 1.73 -2.82 21.45
CA ALA A 170 0.79 -2.53 20.36
C ALA A 170 0.91 -3.55 19.22
N ALA A 171 2.13 -3.90 18.79
CA ALA A 171 2.36 -4.87 17.73
C ALA A 171 1.93 -6.30 18.15
N ASP A 172 2.34 -6.74 19.33
CA ASP A 172 2.07 -8.09 19.84
C ASP A 172 0.57 -8.32 20.11
N THR A 173 -0.10 -7.40 20.81
CA THR A 173 -1.52 -7.60 21.21
C THR A 173 -2.54 -7.26 20.12
N LEU A 174 -2.14 -6.62 19.01
CA LEU A 174 -3.08 -6.27 17.93
C LEU A 174 -3.67 -7.51 17.24
N ALA A 175 -2.89 -8.59 17.12
CA ALA A 175 -3.35 -9.84 16.53
C ALA A 175 -4.45 -10.51 17.36
N GLU A 176 -4.32 -10.49 18.69
CA GLU A 176 -5.37 -10.96 19.58
C GLU A 176 -6.61 -10.07 19.53
N LEU A 177 -6.42 -8.76 19.42
CA LEU A 177 -7.49 -7.77 19.45
C LEU A 177 -8.32 -7.78 18.16
N SER A 178 -7.66 -7.89 17.01
CA SER A 178 -8.30 -8.03 15.70
C SER A 178 -7.30 -8.61 14.68
N PRO A 179 -7.40 -9.91 14.34
CA PRO A 179 -6.55 -10.53 13.33
C PRO A 179 -6.60 -9.82 11.97
N PHE A 180 -7.76 -9.22 11.63
CA PHE A 180 -7.92 -8.40 10.43
C PHE A 180 -7.10 -7.11 10.49
N ALA A 181 -7.16 -6.38 11.61
CA ALA A 181 -6.38 -5.15 11.77
C ALA A 181 -4.87 -5.44 11.80
N ALA A 182 -4.47 -6.54 12.46
CA ALA A 182 -3.09 -7.01 12.44
C ALA A 182 -2.61 -7.37 11.02
N GLY A 183 -3.43 -8.06 10.22
CA GLY A 183 -3.13 -8.35 8.81
C GLY A 183 -2.94 -7.07 7.99
N VAL A 184 -3.89 -6.13 8.06
CA VAL A 184 -3.82 -4.85 7.34
C VAL A 184 -2.60 -4.01 7.78
N VAL A 185 -2.26 -3.97 9.07
CA VAL A 185 -1.06 -3.26 9.56
C VAL A 185 0.22 -3.97 9.10
N ARG A 186 0.32 -5.30 9.20
CA ARG A 186 1.47 -6.09 8.71
C ARG A 186 1.72 -5.89 7.21
N ASP A 187 0.66 -5.91 6.41
CA ASP A 187 0.75 -5.88 4.95
C ASP A 187 0.97 -4.46 4.40
N MET A 188 0.60 -3.42 5.16
CA MET A 188 0.69 -2.01 4.72
C MET A 188 1.74 -1.18 5.45
N VAL A 189 2.19 -1.53 6.66
CA VAL A 189 3.10 -0.69 7.47
C VAL A 189 4.50 -1.32 7.55
N GLY A 190 5.38 -0.88 6.65
CA GLY A 190 6.78 -1.31 6.58
C GLY A 190 7.72 -0.47 7.46
N ALA A 191 7.35 0.77 7.77
CA ALA A 191 8.09 1.66 8.65
C ALA A 191 7.18 2.58 9.48
N VAL A 192 7.56 2.80 10.74
CA VAL A 192 6.99 3.81 11.63
C VAL A 192 8.03 4.91 11.86
N VAL A 193 7.61 6.17 11.84
CA VAL A 193 8.47 7.33 12.13
C VAL A 193 7.82 8.16 13.23
N LEU A 194 8.46 8.22 14.39
CA LEU A 194 8.00 9.04 15.51
C LEU A 194 8.38 10.51 15.25
N LEU A 195 7.42 11.42 15.48
CA LEU A 195 7.56 12.85 15.21
C LEU A 195 7.26 13.72 16.42
N GLU A 196 8.16 14.65 16.71
CA GLU A 196 7.96 15.74 17.66
C GLU A 196 7.81 17.09 16.94
N PRO A 197 7.00 18.05 17.45
CA PRO A 197 7.06 19.43 17.02
C PRO A 197 8.45 20.04 17.22
N ARG A 198 8.92 20.88 16.28
CA ARG A 198 10.15 21.65 16.46
C ARG A 198 9.93 22.83 17.42
N ALA A 199 10.82 23.01 18.39
CA ALA A 199 10.82 24.17 19.27
C ALA A 199 10.77 25.49 18.46
N GLY A 200 9.99 26.47 18.94
CA GLY A 200 9.76 27.73 18.24
C GLY A 200 8.89 27.64 16.98
N ARG A 201 8.40 26.45 16.61
CA ARG A 201 7.41 26.26 15.53
C ARG A 201 6.12 25.69 16.09
N HIS A 202 5.08 26.51 16.13
CA HIS A 202 3.71 25.97 16.12
C HIS A 202 3.48 25.38 14.71
N PRO A 203 3.32 24.06 14.54
CA PRO A 203 2.88 23.52 13.26
C PRO A 203 1.51 24.10 12.91
N LEU A 204 1.28 24.43 11.64
CA LEU A 204 0.00 24.96 11.17
C LEU A 204 -1.06 23.86 11.27
N GLY A 205 -1.91 23.97 12.30
CA GLY A 205 -2.83 22.92 12.73
C GLY A 205 -2.36 22.30 14.05
N ALA A 206 -3.19 22.42 15.09
CA ALA A 206 -2.91 21.85 16.39
C ALA A 206 -2.77 20.32 16.30
N THR A 207 -1.58 19.84 16.65
CA THR A 207 -1.25 18.42 16.92
C THR A 207 -1.90 17.40 15.97
N MET A 208 -1.28 17.25 14.79
CA MET A 208 -1.35 16.01 14.01
C MET A 208 -1.11 14.79 14.92
N SER A 209 -1.90 13.73 14.78
CA SER A 209 -1.82 12.51 15.62
C SER A 209 -1.04 11.42 14.90
N SER A 210 -1.51 11.06 13.71
CA SER A 210 -0.84 10.21 12.75
C SER A 210 -0.90 10.83 11.35
N TYR A 211 -0.09 10.32 10.42
CA TYR A 211 -0.15 10.67 9.00
C TYR A 211 0.50 9.60 8.11
N SER A 212 -0.08 9.35 6.95
CA SER A 212 0.46 8.56 5.84
C SER A 212 0.36 9.32 4.52
N SER A 213 1.30 9.05 3.60
CA SER A 213 1.37 9.74 2.31
C SER A 213 1.43 8.75 1.14
N PRO A 214 0.66 8.94 0.06
CA PRO A 214 0.86 8.17 -1.16
C PRO A 214 2.22 8.43 -1.85
N ARG A 215 2.99 9.43 -1.39
CA ARG A 215 4.37 9.68 -1.84
C ARG A 215 5.42 8.83 -1.11
N LEU A 216 5.12 8.34 0.09
CA LEU A 216 5.98 7.43 0.86
C LEU A 216 5.18 6.16 1.19
N PRO A 217 5.15 5.18 0.28
CA PRO A 217 4.45 3.93 0.53
C PRO A 217 4.98 3.26 1.80
N SER A 218 4.07 2.53 2.45
CA SER A 218 4.33 1.76 3.67
C SER A 218 4.95 2.49 4.86
N THR A 219 4.90 3.83 4.87
CA THR A 219 5.47 4.67 5.92
C THR A 219 4.37 5.37 6.72
N VAL A 220 4.34 5.15 8.03
CA VAL A 220 3.39 5.76 8.97
C VAL A 220 4.12 6.70 9.91
N PHE A 221 3.71 7.97 9.93
CA PHE A 221 4.21 8.98 10.87
C PHE A 221 3.27 9.05 12.08
N VAL A 222 3.83 9.09 13.29
CA VAL A 222 3.05 9.13 14.56
C VAL A 222 3.65 10.18 15.49
N THR A 223 2.82 11.03 16.08
CA THR A 223 3.22 11.93 17.17
C THR A 223 2.79 11.37 18.52
N GLU A 224 3.22 11.99 19.61
CA GLU A 224 2.67 11.73 20.96
C GLU A 224 1.12 11.75 20.97
N LEU A 225 0.46 12.66 20.24
CA LEU A 225 -1.01 12.70 20.21
C LEU A 225 -1.64 11.46 19.55
N GLY A 226 -0.92 10.76 18.66
CA GLY A 226 -1.35 9.45 18.13
C GLY A 226 -1.49 8.37 19.21
N MET A 227 -0.81 8.53 20.35
CA MET A 227 -0.93 7.64 21.51
C MET A 227 -2.11 8.02 22.42
N HIS A 228 -2.77 9.16 22.20
CA HIS A 228 -3.93 9.60 22.98
C HIS A 228 -5.24 9.58 22.19
N ARG A 229 -5.23 10.07 20.94
CA ARG A 229 -6.43 10.41 20.15
C ARG A 229 -7.07 9.20 19.48
N LEU A 230 -8.40 9.17 19.48
CA LEU A 230 -9.24 8.27 18.68
C LEU A 230 -10.17 9.12 17.78
N PRO A 231 -10.12 9.03 16.43
CA PRO A 231 -10.92 9.88 15.56
C PRO A 231 -12.44 9.59 15.64
N PRO A 232 -13.32 10.58 15.37
CA PRO A 232 -13.00 11.91 14.88
C PRO A 232 -12.39 12.87 15.94
N GLY A 233 -12.75 12.73 17.22
CA GLY A 233 -12.42 13.72 18.25
C GLY A 233 -12.44 13.25 19.71
N PHE A 234 -12.12 11.97 19.98
CA PHE A 234 -11.98 11.45 21.33
C PHE A 234 -10.49 11.35 21.72
N MET A 235 -10.18 11.33 23.02
CA MET A 235 -8.81 11.35 23.52
C MET A 235 -8.74 10.74 24.93
N PHE A 236 -7.79 9.83 25.18
CA PHE A 236 -7.46 9.43 26.55
C PHE A 236 -6.58 10.47 27.24
N ALA A 237 -6.72 10.60 28.56
CA ALA A 237 -5.86 11.48 29.36
C ALA A 237 -4.38 11.05 29.35
N GLU A 238 -4.12 9.75 29.24
CA GLU A 238 -2.78 9.14 29.23
C GLU A 238 -2.49 8.41 27.91
N PRO A 239 -1.20 8.23 27.53
CA PRO A 239 -0.84 7.57 26.28
C PRO A 239 -1.16 6.05 26.34
N SER A 240 -2.11 5.63 25.50
CA SER A 240 -2.71 4.29 25.46
C SER A 240 -2.21 3.46 24.29
N VAL A 241 -1.88 2.19 24.57
CA VAL A 241 -1.56 1.16 23.57
C VAL A 241 -2.68 0.99 22.55
N TYR A 242 -3.95 1.11 22.98
CA TYR A 242 -5.09 1.03 22.07
C TYR A 242 -5.14 2.18 21.06
N SER A 243 -4.83 3.42 21.47
CA SER A 243 -4.79 4.56 20.52
C SER A 243 -3.65 4.43 19.52
N LEU A 244 -2.50 3.88 19.96
CA LEU A 244 -1.38 3.58 19.06
C LEU A 244 -1.78 2.49 18.04
N GLN A 245 -2.43 1.41 18.49
CA GLN A 245 -3.01 0.37 17.61
C GLN A 245 -4.02 0.93 16.62
N GLU A 246 -4.94 1.78 17.09
CA GLU A 246 -5.96 2.37 16.23
C GLU A 246 -5.37 3.38 15.24
N SER A 247 -4.35 4.15 15.62
CA SER A 247 -3.61 5.05 14.72
C SER A 247 -2.81 4.28 13.66
N LEU A 248 -2.13 3.20 14.04
CA LEU A 248 -1.44 2.33 13.09
C LEU A 248 -2.42 1.71 12.08
N PHE A 249 -3.58 1.22 12.55
CA PHE A 249 -4.62 0.67 11.69
C PHE A 249 -5.30 1.74 10.82
N HIS A 250 -5.53 2.95 11.33
CA HIS A 250 -6.05 4.09 10.57
C HIS A 250 -5.16 4.39 9.36
N GLU A 251 -3.86 4.54 9.60
CA GLU A 251 -2.92 4.87 8.52
C GLU A 251 -2.67 3.68 7.58
N ALA A 252 -2.70 2.44 8.09
CA ALA A 252 -2.66 1.24 7.26
C ALA A 252 -3.87 1.14 6.30
N LEU A 253 -5.08 1.49 6.76
CA LEU A 253 -6.28 1.60 5.92
C LEU A 253 -6.13 2.71 4.86
N LEU A 254 -5.54 3.86 5.20
CA LEU A 254 -5.29 4.93 4.24
C LEU A 254 -4.21 4.56 3.21
N LEU A 255 -3.16 3.83 3.60
CA LEU A 255 -2.15 3.27 2.69
C LEU A 255 -2.77 2.23 1.74
N TRP A 256 -3.57 1.30 2.26
CA TRP A 256 -4.31 0.33 1.44
C TRP A 256 -5.24 1.01 0.43
N LEU A 257 -5.97 2.04 0.86
CA LEU A 257 -6.86 2.79 -0.01
C LEU A 257 -6.08 3.57 -1.10
N ASN A 258 -4.92 4.13 -0.78
CA ASN A 258 -4.04 4.75 -1.79
C ASN A 258 -3.59 3.73 -2.85
N GLU A 259 -3.27 2.49 -2.45
CA GLU A 259 -2.90 1.41 -3.37
C GLU A 259 -4.10 0.96 -4.23
N ALA A 260 -5.28 0.77 -3.64
CA ALA A 260 -6.50 0.48 -4.38
C ALA A 260 -6.85 1.60 -5.39
N HIS A 261 -6.64 2.87 -5.02
CA HIS A 261 -6.81 4.02 -5.91
C HIS A 261 -5.80 4.05 -7.05
N ARG A 262 -4.55 3.57 -6.84
CA ARG A 262 -3.50 3.46 -7.87
C ARG A 262 -3.95 2.54 -9.01
N ILE A 263 -4.65 1.47 -8.68
CA ILE A 263 -5.17 0.47 -9.62
C ILE A 263 -6.49 0.93 -10.27
N SER A 264 -7.48 1.36 -9.46
CA SER A 264 -8.90 1.39 -9.89
C SER A 264 -9.53 2.76 -10.13
N ARG A 265 -8.88 3.87 -9.72
CA ARG A 265 -9.35 5.27 -9.87
C ARG A 265 -10.86 5.48 -9.58
N PRO A 266 -11.29 5.68 -8.32
CA PRO A 266 -12.71 5.70 -7.96
C PRO A 266 -13.50 6.93 -8.46
N PHE A 267 -12.86 8.03 -8.85
CA PHE A 267 -13.53 9.27 -9.28
C PHE A 267 -13.38 9.50 -10.79
N ARG A 268 -14.45 9.94 -11.47
CA ARG A 268 -14.46 10.14 -12.93
C ARG A 268 -13.46 11.20 -13.40
N THR A 269 -13.31 12.28 -12.64
CA THR A 269 -12.46 13.42 -13.00
C THR A 269 -11.78 14.04 -11.77
N VAL A 270 -10.76 14.89 -12.01
CA VAL A 270 -10.15 15.72 -10.97
C VAL A 270 -11.19 16.68 -10.35
N ARG A 271 -12.13 17.22 -11.16
CA ARG A 271 -13.24 18.03 -10.66
C ARG A 271 -14.14 17.24 -9.71
N SER A 272 -14.43 15.97 -10.02
CA SER A 272 -15.24 15.07 -9.18
C SER A 272 -14.60 14.84 -7.81
N ARG A 273 -13.27 14.64 -7.75
CA ARG A 273 -12.50 14.52 -6.48
C ARG A 273 -12.63 15.78 -5.61
N ALA A 274 -12.62 16.94 -6.26
CA ALA A 274 -12.64 18.26 -5.64
C ALA A 274 -14.05 18.83 -5.35
N VAL A 275 -15.12 18.07 -5.62
CA VAL A 275 -16.48 18.50 -5.25
C VAL A 275 -16.61 18.59 -3.73
N ASN A 276 -17.07 19.74 -3.23
CA ASN A 276 -17.24 19.97 -1.80
C ASN A 276 -18.49 19.27 -1.24
N VAL A 277 -18.32 18.66 -0.08
CA VAL A 277 -19.32 17.99 0.74
C VAL A 277 -19.27 18.64 2.13
N TYR A 278 -20.41 19.08 2.67
CA TYR A 278 -20.47 19.58 4.04
C TYR A 278 -20.50 18.40 5.01
N VAL A 279 -19.75 18.53 6.10
CA VAL A 279 -19.53 17.50 7.12
C VAL A 279 -19.95 18.07 8.47
N SER A 280 -21.08 17.59 9.00
CA SER A 280 -21.78 18.24 10.12
C SER A 280 -20.97 18.22 11.41
N TRP A 281 -20.43 17.05 11.79
CA TRP A 281 -19.69 16.83 13.04
C TRP A 281 -18.30 17.50 13.08
N HIS A 282 -17.87 18.10 11.97
CA HIS A 282 -16.65 18.92 11.88
C HIS A 282 -16.96 20.38 11.50
N ASN A 283 -18.24 20.72 11.26
CA ASN A 283 -18.71 22.01 10.75
C ASN A 283 -17.84 22.57 9.60
N ALA A 284 -17.55 21.74 8.60
CA ALA A 284 -16.58 22.05 7.56
C ALA A 284 -16.98 21.51 6.19
N TRP A 285 -16.48 22.15 5.13
CA TRP A 285 -16.56 21.63 3.77
C TRP A 285 -15.29 20.83 3.46
N TRP A 286 -15.46 19.56 3.07
CA TRP A 286 -14.40 18.66 2.67
C TRP A 286 -14.54 18.28 1.20
N SER A 287 -13.45 17.92 0.54
CA SER A 287 -13.51 17.36 -0.82
C SER A 287 -14.10 15.95 -0.79
N ALA A 288 -14.79 15.55 -1.86
CA ALA A 288 -15.35 14.20 -2.00
C ALA A 288 -14.28 13.10 -1.83
N GLU A 289 -13.04 13.36 -2.26
CA GLU A 289 -11.89 12.49 -2.01
C GLU A 289 -11.55 12.34 -0.52
N ARG A 290 -11.53 13.44 0.25
CA ARG A 290 -11.34 13.37 1.71
C ARG A 290 -12.49 12.60 2.36
N CYS A 291 -13.73 12.88 1.97
CA CYS A 291 -14.90 12.16 2.44
C CYS A 291 -14.81 10.65 2.17
N LEU A 292 -14.32 10.21 1.01
CA LEU A 292 -14.12 8.79 0.70
C LEU A 292 -13.04 8.14 1.59
N ARG A 293 -11.92 8.85 1.83
CA ARG A 293 -10.83 8.38 2.70
C ARG A 293 -11.31 8.20 4.15
N GLU A 294 -11.97 9.21 4.69
CA GLU A 294 -12.48 9.21 6.07
C GLU A 294 -13.63 8.18 6.22
N LEU A 295 -14.46 7.99 5.19
CA LEU A 295 -15.50 6.96 5.13
C LEU A 295 -14.92 5.55 5.19
N PHE A 296 -13.90 5.27 4.37
CA PHE A 296 -13.23 3.97 4.37
C PHE A 296 -12.66 3.62 5.75
N VAL A 297 -12.04 4.59 6.42
CA VAL A 297 -11.56 4.43 7.81
C VAL A 297 -12.73 4.20 8.78
N PHE A 298 -13.72 5.09 8.82
CA PHE A 298 -14.82 5.00 9.79
C PHE A 298 -15.75 3.80 9.57
N ALA A 299 -15.69 3.12 8.43
CA ALA A 299 -16.37 1.85 8.19
C ALA A 299 -15.63 0.63 8.80
N HIS A 300 -14.30 0.68 8.91
CA HIS A 300 -13.49 -0.41 9.46
C HIS A 300 -13.20 -0.28 10.97
N LEU A 301 -13.02 0.95 11.49
CA LEU A 301 -12.77 1.18 12.93
C LEU A 301 -13.83 0.60 13.88
N PRO A 302 -15.14 0.53 13.57
CA PRO A 302 -16.14 -0.03 14.48
C PRO A 302 -15.86 -1.48 14.90
N ALA A 303 -15.27 -2.30 14.03
CA ALA A 303 -14.92 -3.69 14.34
C ALA A 303 -13.80 -3.79 15.38
N LEU A 304 -12.71 -3.02 15.19
CA LEU A 304 -11.61 -2.93 16.16
C LEU A 304 -12.10 -2.38 17.52
N ARG A 305 -12.92 -1.32 17.48
CA ARG A 305 -13.53 -0.73 18.69
C ARG A 305 -14.45 -1.69 19.43
N ALA A 306 -15.17 -2.57 18.73
CA ALA A 306 -16.03 -3.57 19.37
C ALA A 306 -15.21 -4.61 20.15
N ALA A 307 -14.13 -5.14 19.57
CA ALA A 307 -13.24 -6.07 20.27
C ALA A 307 -12.54 -5.41 21.48
N ALA A 308 -12.12 -4.15 21.35
CA ALA A 308 -11.55 -3.38 22.46
C ALA A 308 -12.55 -3.10 23.58
N LEU A 309 -13.82 -2.84 23.23
CA LEU A 309 -14.88 -2.58 24.20
C LEU A 309 -15.07 -3.73 25.19
N GLU A 310 -15.06 -4.98 24.72
CA GLU A 310 -15.26 -6.14 25.61
C GLU A 310 -14.08 -6.43 26.54
N ARG A 311 -12.88 -5.93 26.23
CA ARG A 311 -11.73 -5.92 27.14
C ARG A 311 -11.76 -4.73 28.11
N ALA A 312 -12.14 -3.55 27.62
CA ALA A 312 -12.11 -2.30 28.39
C ALA A 312 -13.07 -2.29 29.60
N ARG A 313 -12.70 -1.53 30.64
CA ARG A 313 -13.48 -1.33 31.88
C ARG A 313 -13.56 0.15 32.24
N GLY A 314 -14.41 0.50 33.21
CA GLY A 314 -14.48 1.85 33.79
C GLY A 314 -14.62 2.99 32.76
N PRO A 315 -13.97 4.16 32.98
CA PRO A 315 -14.01 5.30 32.06
C PRO A 315 -13.55 4.97 30.63
N GLN A 316 -12.60 4.04 30.47
CA GLN A 316 -12.08 3.63 29.16
C GLN A 316 -13.19 2.99 28.31
N ARG A 317 -14.02 2.11 28.88
CA ARG A 317 -15.17 1.50 28.17
C ARG A 317 -16.21 2.56 27.79
N ALA A 318 -16.46 3.55 28.65
CA ALA A 318 -17.39 4.64 28.35
C ALA A 318 -16.93 5.50 27.16
N LEU A 319 -15.63 5.88 27.14
CA LEU A 319 -15.04 6.66 26.05
C LEU A 319 -15.01 5.87 24.73
N LEU A 320 -14.59 4.60 24.76
CA LEU A 320 -14.62 3.72 23.59
C LEU A 320 -16.04 3.52 23.05
N ALA A 321 -17.05 3.46 23.91
CA ALA A 321 -18.44 3.29 23.49
C ALA A 321 -18.98 4.55 22.80
N ALA A 322 -18.60 5.74 23.28
CA ALA A 322 -18.90 7.00 22.61
C ALA A 322 -18.17 7.10 21.26
N ALA A 323 -16.89 6.75 21.21
CA ALA A 323 -16.09 6.73 19.98
C ALA A 323 -16.64 5.74 18.93
N HIS A 324 -17.02 4.53 19.33
CA HIS A 324 -17.63 3.51 18.45
C HIS A 324 -18.95 4.02 17.85
N ARG A 325 -19.84 4.61 18.66
CA ARG A 325 -21.10 5.21 18.18
C ARG A 325 -20.84 6.38 17.24
N SER A 326 -19.87 7.25 17.55
CA SER A 326 -19.52 8.42 16.75
C SER A 326 -18.98 8.04 15.37
N ALA A 327 -17.97 7.16 15.26
CA ALA A 327 -17.48 6.71 13.95
C ALA A 327 -18.59 6.05 13.12
N SER A 328 -19.44 5.25 13.76
CA SER A 328 -20.62 4.63 13.11
C SER A 328 -21.68 5.65 12.66
N ALA A 329 -21.70 6.86 13.21
CA ALA A 329 -22.55 7.95 12.73
C ALA A 329 -21.88 8.70 11.56
N CYS A 330 -20.62 9.11 11.73
CA CYS A 330 -19.81 9.78 10.71
C CYS A 330 -19.75 8.97 9.40
N ALA A 331 -19.50 7.66 9.47
CA ALA A 331 -19.49 6.78 8.31
C ALA A 331 -20.83 6.75 7.56
N ARG A 332 -21.97 6.81 8.28
CA ARG A 332 -23.30 6.83 7.64
C ARG A 332 -23.60 8.17 6.99
N GLU A 333 -23.20 9.29 7.60
CA GLU A 333 -23.35 10.62 6.99
C GLU A 333 -22.46 10.76 5.74
N LEU A 334 -21.20 10.31 5.79
CA LEU A 334 -20.34 10.28 4.61
C LEU A 334 -20.89 9.39 3.50
N LEU A 335 -21.31 8.16 3.82
CA LEU A 335 -21.87 7.22 2.85
C LEU A 335 -23.14 7.78 2.20
N GLY A 336 -24.04 8.40 2.97
CA GLY A 336 -25.22 9.08 2.43
C GLY A 336 -24.84 10.26 1.53
N SER A 337 -23.87 11.08 1.95
CA SER A 337 -23.44 12.28 1.22
C SER A 337 -22.72 11.99 -0.10
N LEU A 338 -22.00 10.86 -0.18
CA LEU A 338 -21.35 10.39 -1.40
C LEU A 338 -22.28 9.53 -2.26
N GLY A 339 -23.11 8.68 -1.65
CA GLY A 339 -24.10 7.84 -2.33
C GLY A 339 -25.21 8.63 -3.00
N ALA A 340 -25.53 9.83 -2.50
CA ALA A 340 -26.41 10.80 -3.16
C ALA A 340 -25.77 11.49 -4.38
N ARG A 341 -24.52 11.16 -4.74
CA ARG A 341 -23.74 11.78 -5.83
C ARG A 341 -23.01 10.74 -6.70
N PRO A 342 -23.71 9.74 -7.27
CA PRO A 342 -23.09 8.65 -8.04
C PRO A 342 -22.38 9.12 -9.32
N GLU A 343 -22.71 10.30 -9.83
CA GLU A 343 -22.07 10.94 -10.98
C GLU A 343 -20.60 11.34 -10.74
N LEU A 344 -20.17 11.42 -9.48
CA LEU A 344 -18.75 11.67 -9.14
C LEU A 344 -17.87 10.44 -9.41
N PHE A 345 -18.44 9.25 -9.37
CA PHE A 345 -17.70 7.99 -9.24
C PHE A 345 -17.59 7.21 -10.57
N THR A 346 -16.45 6.56 -10.77
CA THR A 346 -16.31 5.49 -11.77
C THR A 346 -17.05 4.23 -11.29
N ARG A 347 -17.21 3.23 -12.15
CA ARG A 347 -17.79 1.93 -11.75
C ARG A 347 -17.04 1.30 -10.55
N PRO A 348 -15.69 1.20 -10.53
CA PRO A 348 -14.97 0.74 -9.34
C PRO A 348 -15.17 1.62 -8.10
N GLY A 349 -15.40 2.93 -8.27
CA GLY A 349 -15.74 3.83 -7.16
C GLY A 349 -17.12 3.53 -6.54
N LEU A 350 -18.12 3.19 -7.36
CA LEU A 350 -19.43 2.75 -6.89
C LEU A 350 -19.35 1.36 -6.23
N GLU A 351 -18.62 0.42 -6.85
CA GLU A 351 -18.40 -0.92 -6.29
C GLU A 351 -17.67 -0.85 -4.92
N LEU A 352 -16.73 0.09 -4.75
CA LEU A 352 -16.10 0.38 -3.46
C LEU A 352 -17.09 0.96 -2.43
N LEU A 353 -17.95 1.91 -2.81
CA LEU A 353 -19.00 2.44 -1.91
C LEU A 353 -19.97 1.34 -1.48
N GLU A 354 -20.34 0.41 -2.36
CA GLU A 354 -21.15 -0.76 -2.01
C GLU A 354 -20.44 -1.71 -1.05
N GLN A 355 -19.15 -1.97 -1.24
CA GLN A 355 -18.36 -2.80 -0.32
C GLN A 355 -18.30 -2.16 1.07
N ILE A 356 -18.01 -0.86 1.15
CA ILE A 356 -18.04 -0.07 2.39
C ILE A 356 -19.43 -0.13 3.05
N ALA A 357 -20.51 0.00 2.28
CA ALA A 357 -21.88 -0.02 2.80
C ALA A 357 -22.23 -1.36 3.48
N ARG A 358 -21.63 -2.47 3.06
CA ARG A 358 -21.82 -3.81 3.66
C ARG A 358 -21.12 -3.96 5.02
N LEU A 359 -20.10 -3.15 5.31
CA LEU A 359 -19.40 -3.12 6.60
C LEU A 359 -20.20 -2.38 7.69
N LEU A 360 -21.05 -1.42 7.30
CA LEU A 360 -21.79 -0.61 8.25
C LEU A 360 -22.98 -1.40 8.83
N PRO A 361 -23.20 -1.38 10.17
CA PRO A 361 -24.37 -2.01 10.76
C PRO A 361 -25.65 -1.40 10.19
N ARG A 362 -26.44 -2.23 9.49
CA ARG A 362 -27.77 -1.88 8.99
C ARG A 362 -28.58 -1.25 10.13
N ARG A 363 -29.24 -0.11 9.88
CA ARG A 363 -30.26 0.36 10.82
C ARG A 363 -31.31 -0.73 10.92
N ARG A 364 -31.57 -1.23 12.13
CA ARG A 364 -32.88 -1.83 12.41
C ARG A 364 -33.90 -0.72 12.19
N ALA A 365 -35.00 -1.04 11.49
CA ALA A 365 -36.16 -0.16 11.52
C ALA A 365 -36.60 -0.04 12.99
N ALA A 366 -36.99 1.17 13.39
CA ALA A 366 -37.46 1.51 14.73
C ALA A 366 -38.97 1.79 14.64
#